data_AF-A0A151AAX0-F1
#
_entry.id   AF-A0A151AAX0-F1
#
_cell.length_a   1.000
_cell.length_b   1.000
_cell.length_c   1.000
_cell.angle_alpha   90.00
_cell.angle_beta   90.00
_cell.angle_gamma   90.00
#
_symmetry.space_group_name_H-M   'P 1'
#
loop_
_entity.id
_entity.type
_entity.pdbx_description
1 polymer ?
#
loop_
_entity_poly.entity_id
_entity_poly.type
_entity_poly.pdbx_seq_one_letter_code
_entity_poly.pdbx_strand_id
1 'polypeptide(L)'
;MVYHVLVPMNDSEMATKALEFALETYTGAEFTVLNVIGVPTWYMGSATGLVLSSDLPEAAQAQAESVFKAAREVANRHDVEITTIIDVGNPSRAITKRAEGFDIVVIGGHERELSSRLLIGNVAATVTRQSPVPVTVVG
;
A
#
# COMPACT_ATOMS: atom_id res chain seq x y z
N MET A 1 3.52 17.64 13.58
CA MET A 1 4.74 16.86 13.30
C MET A 1 4.27 15.47 12.91
N VAL A 2 4.84 14.88 11.85
CA VAL A 2 4.43 13.56 11.34
C VAL A 2 5.38 12.53 11.94
N TYR A 3 4.84 11.48 12.59
CA TYR A 3 5.62 10.42 13.24
C TYR A 3 5.37 9.05 12.63
N HIS A 4 4.17 8.77 12.11
CA HIS A 4 3.82 7.50 11.49
C HIS A 4 3.32 7.71 10.07
N VAL A 5 4.04 7.16 9.10
CA VAL A 5 3.75 7.28 7.66
C VAL A 5 3.29 5.93 7.11
N LEU A 6 2.09 5.89 6.54
CA LEU A 6 1.60 4.73 5.81
C LEU A 6 1.94 4.88 4.32
N VAL A 7 2.62 3.89 3.76
CA VAL A 7 2.97 3.84 2.34
C VAL A 7 2.37 2.60 1.69
N PRO A 8 1.17 2.70 1.07
CA PRO A 8 0.61 1.60 0.31
C PRO A 8 1.43 1.33 -0.95
N MET A 9 1.85 0.08 -1.15
CA MET A 9 2.66 -0.32 -2.29
C MET A 9 2.11 -1.55 -3.02
N ASN A 10 2.25 -1.53 -4.33
CA ASN A 10 2.20 -2.68 -5.22
C ASN A 10 3.56 -2.81 -5.93
N ASP A 11 3.63 -3.64 -6.97
CA ASP A 11 4.81 -3.89 -7.80
C ASP A 11 5.11 -2.79 -8.83
N SER A 12 4.49 -1.62 -8.74
CA SER A 12 4.70 -0.53 -9.70
C SER A 12 5.89 0.37 -9.35
N GLU A 13 6.55 0.93 -10.36
CA GLU A 13 7.60 1.93 -10.17
C GLU A 13 7.11 3.15 -9.41
N MET A 14 5.85 3.56 -9.63
CA MET A 14 5.26 4.71 -8.94
C MET A 14 5.06 4.45 -7.44
N ALA A 15 4.78 3.21 -7.04
CA ALA A 15 4.76 2.84 -5.62
C ALA A 15 6.15 2.95 -5.00
N THR A 16 7.20 2.54 -5.72
CA THR A 16 8.59 2.69 -5.30
C THR A 16 8.99 4.16 -5.13
N LYS A 17 8.64 5.01 -6.11
CA LYS A 17 8.85 6.47 -6.04
C LYS A 17 8.11 7.10 -4.87
N ALA A 18 6.92 6.61 -4.54
CA ALA A 18 6.15 7.09 -3.39
C ALA A 18 6.85 6.79 -2.05
N LEU A 19 7.46 5.61 -1.92
CA LEU A 19 8.27 5.28 -0.75
C LEU A 19 9.52 6.16 -0.68
N GLU A 20 10.26 6.32 -1.77
CA GLU A 20 11.45 7.17 -1.84
C GLU A 20 11.13 8.61 -1.41
N PHE A 21 10.06 9.19 -1.97
CA PHE A 21 9.56 10.50 -1.56
C PHE A 21 9.22 10.57 -0.07
N ALA A 22 8.56 9.53 0.48
CA ALA A 22 8.17 9.50 1.88
C ALA A 22 9.40 9.53 2.81
N LEU A 23 10.41 8.71 2.50
CA LEU A 23 11.65 8.61 3.28
C LEU A 23 12.45 9.92 3.25
N GLU A 24 12.50 10.61 2.11
CA GLU A 24 13.17 11.90 1.97
C GLU A 24 12.43 13.04 2.66
N THR A 25 11.09 13.01 2.66
CA THR A 25 10.26 14.11 3.15
C THR A 25 10.04 14.07 4.66
N TYR A 26 9.80 12.87 5.21
CA TYR A 26 9.40 12.68 6.60
C TYR A 26 10.55 12.08 7.43
N THR A 27 11.70 12.75 7.42
CA THR A 27 12.89 12.27 8.12
C THR A 27 12.63 12.10 9.62
N GLY A 28 13.05 10.95 10.18
CA GLY A 28 12.84 10.60 11.58
C GLY A 28 11.45 10.05 11.93
N ALA A 29 10.56 9.86 10.95
CA ALA A 29 9.30 9.14 11.13
C ALA A 29 9.48 7.62 11.06
N GLU A 30 8.51 6.88 11.58
CA GLU A 30 8.35 5.45 11.38
C GLU A 30 7.51 5.19 10.11
N PHE A 31 7.97 4.26 9.28
CA PHE A 31 7.34 3.96 8.00
C PHE A 31 6.75 2.56 8.00
N THR A 32 5.48 2.46 7.58
CA THR A 32 4.81 1.19 7.35
C THR A 32 4.44 1.04 5.88
N VAL A 33 5.00 0.03 5.23
CA VAL A 33 4.65 -0.38 3.87
C VAL A 33 3.50 -1.37 3.92
N LEU A 34 2.38 -1.03 3.29
CA LEU A 34 1.19 -1.86 3.21
C LEU A 34 1.04 -2.44 1.80
N ASN A 35 1.05 -3.76 1.68
CA ASN A 35 0.62 -4.42 0.45
C ASN A 35 -0.79 -4.99 0.63
N VAL A 36 -1.69 -4.67 -0.30
CA VAL A 36 -3.06 -5.20 -0.28
C VAL A 36 -3.24 -6.21 -1.40
N ILE A 37 -3.47 -7.47 -1.02
CA ILE A 37 -3.76 -8.54 -1.95
C ILE A 37 -5.24 -8.45 -2.34
N GLY A 38 -5.47 -8.12 -3.61
CA GLY A 38 -6.79 -7.99 -4.20
C GLY A 38 -7.49 -9.34 -4.31
N VAL A 39 -8.63 -9.50 -3.64
CA VAL A 39 -9.55 -10.63 -3.92
C VAL A 39 -10.69 -10.16 -4.82
N PRO A 40 -11.02 -10.89 -5.89
CA PRO A 40 -12.12 -10.51 -6.76
C PRO A 40 -13.45 -10.42 -6.00
N THR A 41 -14.27 -9.39 -6.27
CA THR A 41 -15.49 -9.07 -5.50
C THR A 41 -16.51 -10.22 -5.41
N TRP A 42 -16.63 -11.03 -6.47
CA TRP A 42 -17.47 -12.24 -6.52
C TRP A 42 -17.02 -13.36 -5.56
N TYR A 43 -15.75 -13.36 -5.16
CA TYR A 43 -15.25 -14.25 -4.12
C TYR A 43 -15.54 -13.73 -2.71
N MET A 44 -15.88 -12.46 -2.47
CA MET A 44 -16.04 -11.95 -1.09
C MET A 44 -17.16 -12.62 -0.28
N GLY A 45 -18.21 -13.14 -0.94
CA GLY A 45 -19.31 -13.85 -0.26
C GLY A 45 -18.97 -15.27 0.22
N SER A 46 -17.98 -15.93 -0.39
CA SER A 46 -17.50 -17.27 -0.03
C SER A 46 -16.09 -17.25 0.60
N ALA A 47 -15.28 -16.26 0.25
CA ALA A 47 -13.94 -16.01 0.78
C ALA A 47 -13.95 -15.48 2.20
N THR A 48 -15.10 -15.06 2.76
CA THR A 48 -15.20 -14.87 4.21
C THR A 48 -14.78 -16.16 4.93
N GLY A 49 -15.10 -17.34 4.39
CA GLY A 49 -14.67 -18.62 4.97
C GLY A 49 -13.19 -18.97 4.81
N LEU A 50 -12.51 -18.46 3.78
CA LEU A 50 -11.09 -18.70 3.48
C LEU A 50 -10.15 -17.67 4.11
N VAL A 51 -10.63 -16.44 4.37
CA VAL A 51 -9.88 -15.38 5.06
C VAL A 51 -9.96 -15.54 6.59
N LEU A 52 -10.92 -16.35 7.10
CA LEU A 52 -11.05 -16.67 8.52
C LEU A 52 -10.12 -17.80 8.99
N SER A 53 -9.47 -18.56 8.10
CA SER A 53 -8.28 -19.33 8.48
C SER A 53 -7.12 -18.34 8.59
N SER A 54 -6.52 -18.27 9.77
CA SER A 54 -5.43 -17.35 10.16
C SER A 54 -4.17 -17.40 9.30
N ASP A 55 -4.13 -18.25 8.26
CA ASP A 55 -3.01 -18.42 7.35
C ASP A 55 -3.39 -17.85 5.97
N LEU A 56 -2.76 -16.73 5.60
CA LEU A 56 -2.80 -16.25 4.22
C LEU A 56 -2.27 -17.34 3.28
N PRO A 57 -2.89 -17.59 2.11
CA PRO A 57 -2.36 -18.55 1.14
C PRO A 57 -0.89 -18.26 0.83
N GLU A 58 -0.04 -19.29 0.73
CA GLU A 58 1.39 -19.14 0.43
C GLU A 58 1.64 -18.27 -0.81
N ALA A 59 0.77 -18.37 -1.82
CA ALA A 59 0.83 -17.55 -3.03
C ALA A 59 0.66 -16.04 -2.75
N ALA A 60 -0.21 -15.66 -1.80
CA ALA A 60 -0.40 -14.27 -1.40
C ALA A 60 0.80 -13.73 -0.62
N GLN A 61 1.42 -14.58 0.23
CA GLN A 61 2.65 -14.23 0.93
C GLN A 61 3.82 -14.05 -0.05
N ALA A 62 3.98 -14.98 -1.00
CA ALA A 62 5.00 -14.90 -2.04
C ALA A 62 4.84 -13.66 -2.92
N GLN A 63 3.60 -13.29 -3.26
CA GLN A 63 3.31 -12.07 -4.01
C GLN A 63 3.68 -10.81 -3.21
N ALA A 64 3.37 -10.76 -1.91
CA ALA A 64 3.74 -9.61 -1.08
C ALA A 64 5.26 -9.50 -0.87
N GLU A 65 5.98 -10.64 -0.81
CA GLU A 65 7.42 -10.64 -0.57
C GLU A 65 8.20 -9.93 -1.69
N SER A 66 7.75 -9.98 -2.95
CA SER A 66 8.41 -9.23 -4.02
C SER A 66 8.30 -7.72 -3.81
N VAL A 67 7.13 -7.25 -3.38
CA VAL A 67 6.88 -5.84 -3.05
C VAL A 67 7.70 -5.42 -1.84
N PHE A 68 7.76 -6.25 -0.80
CA PHE A 68 8.54 -5.96 0.41
C PHE A 68 10.03 -5.99 0.17
N LYS A 69 10.53 -6.86 -0.71
CA LYS A 69 11.93 -6.84 -1.12
C LYS A 69 12.28 -5.49 -1.78
N ALA A 70 11.48 -5.03 -2.73
CA ALA A 70 11.69 -3.73 -3.37
C ALA A 70 11.63 -2.58 -2.35
N ALA A 71 10.66 -2.63 -1.43
CA ALA A 71 10.54 -1.63 -0.37
C ALA A 71 11.77 -1.58 0.55
N ARG A 72 12.29 -2.75 0.97
CA ARG A 72 13.50 -2.86 1.79
C ARG A 72 14.74 -2.37 1.02
N GLU A 73 14.85 -2.66 -0.26
CA GLU A 73 15.94 -2.14 -1.11
C GLU A 73 15.94 -0.61 -1.16
N VAL A 74 14.78 0.02 -1.30
CA VAL A 74 14.65 1.49 -1.22
C VAL A 74 15.01 1.97 0.18
N ALA A 75 14.42 1.40 1.23
CA ALA A 75 14.67 1.83 2.60
C ALA A 75 16.16 1.74 3.00
N ASN A 76 16.85 0.67 2.58
CA ASN A 76 18.28 0.49 2.81
C ASN A 76 19.15 1.56 2.14
N ARG A 77 18.75 2.09 0.96
CA ARG A 77 19.48 3.19 0.31
C ARG A 77 19.42 4.50 1.10
N HIS A 78 18.43 4.63 1.99
CA HIS A 78 18.21 5.81 2.83
C HIS A 78 18.59 5.56 4.31
N ASP A 79 19.14 4.39 4.64
CA ASP A 79 19.46 3.99 6.03
C ASP A 79 18.23 4.05 6.98
N VAL A 80 17.04 3.66 6.48
CA VAL A 80 15.79 3.65 7.25
C VAL A 80 15.23 2.23 7.41
N GLU A 81 14.74 1.90 8.60
CA GLU A 81 13.97 0.67 8.83
C GLU A 81 12.48 0.87 8.49
N ILE A 82 11.86 -0.16 7.91
CA ILE A 82 10.43 -0.15 7.57
C ILE A 82 9.71 -1.33 8.18
N THR A 83 8.46 -1.11 8.59
CA THR A 83 7.52 -2.19 8.92
C THR A 83 6.74 -2.59 7.67
N THR A 84 6.52 -3.90 7.46
CA THR A 84 5.76 -4.42 6.32
C THR A 84 4.49 -5.13 6.78
N ILE A 85 3.34 -4.79 6.20
CA ILE A 85 2.03 -5.37 6.55
C ILE A 85 1.32 -5.83 5.28
N ILE A 86 0.65 -6.99 5.35
CA ILE A 86 -0.25 -7.49 4.32
C ILE A 86 -1.69 -7.32 4.78
N ASP A 87 -2.55 -6.79 3.90
CA ASP A 87 -4.00 -6.90 4.02
C ASP A 87 -4.60 -7.64 2.82
N VAL A 88 -5.80 -8.17 2.98
CA VAL A 88 -6.55 -8.82 1.91
C VAL A 88 -7.88 -8.12 1.70
N GLY A 89 -8.25 -7.86 0.45
CA GLY A 89 -9.54 -7.26 0.14
C GLY A 89 -9.48 -6.22 -0.97
N ASN A 90 -10.35 -5.21 -0.86
CA ASN A 90 -10.32 -4.06 -1.74
C ASN A 90 -9.20 -3.10 -1.29
N PRO A 91 -8.24 -2.73 -2.17
CA PRO A 91 -7.11 -1.86 -1.82
C PRO A 91 -7.53 -0.55 -1.17
N SER A 92 -8.43 0.21 -1.79
CA SER A 92 -8.85 1.51 -1.26
C SER A 92 -9.44 1.40 0.14
N ARG A 93 -10.31 0.39 0.37
CA ARG A 93 -10.93 0.17 1.69
C ARG A 93 -9.92 -0.26 2.75
N ALA A 94 -8.99 -1.16 2.40
CA ALA A 94 -7.95 -1.61 3.32
C ALA A 94 -7.02 -0.45 3.71
N ILE A 95 -6.56 0.33 2.73
CA ILE A 95 -5.72 1.51 2.96
C ILE A 95 -6.43 2.53 3.85
N THR A 96 -7.66 2.92 3.51
CA THR A 96 -8.42 3.89 4.31
C THR A 96 -8.65 3.42 5.74
N LYS A 97 -8.94 2.12 5.94
CA LYS A 97 -9.09 1.55 7.29
C LYS A 97 -7.79 1.57 8.08
N ARG A 98 -6.67 1.19 7.46
CA ARG A 98 -5.35 1.19 8.11
C ARG A 98 -4.90 2.59 8.48
N ALA A 99 -5.22 3.57 7.63
CA ALA A 99 -4.82 4.97 7.80
C ALA A 99 -5.31 5.63 9.10
N GLU A 100 -6.33 5.07 9.78
CA GLU A 100 -6.80 5.56 11.10
C GLU A 100 -5.70 5.57 12.17
N GLY A 101 -4.69 4.72 12.05
CA GLY A 101 -3.56 4.62 12.99
C GLY A 101 -2.30 5.39 12.57
N PHE A 102 -2.35 6.21 11.54
CA PHE A 102 -1.19 6.92 10.98
C PHE A 102 -1.41 8.42 10.95
N ASP A 103 -0.37 9.20 10.70
CA ASP A 103 -0.47 10.65 10.58
C ASP A 103 -0.70 11.09 9.13
N ILE A 104 -0.25 10.29 8.17
CA ILE A 104 -0.34 10.57 6.73
C ILE A 104 -0.26 9.29 5.91
N VAL A 105 -0.91 9.30 4.75
CA VAL A 105 -0.72 8.31 3.69
C VAL A 105 0.09 8.93 2.55
N VAL A 106 1.17 8.27 2.15
CA VAL A 106 1.91 8.61 0.92
C VAL A 106 1.65 7.50 -0.09
N ILE A 107 1.03 7.84 -1.22
CA ILE A 107 0.62 6.85 -2.22
C ILE A 107 1.06 7.25 -3.62
N GLY A 108 1.48 6.26 -4.40
CA GLY A 108 1.75 6.44 -5.82
C GLY A 108 0.48 6.74 -6.62
N GLY A 109 0.56 7.71 -7.51
CA GLY A 109 -0.43 7.98 -8.54
C GLY A 109 -0.39 6.94 -9.67
N HIS A 110 -1.16 7.17 -10.72
CA HIS A 110 -1.07 6.35 -11.93
C HIS A 110 -0.16 7.04 -12.95
N GLU A 111 0.82 6.32 -13.49
CA GLU A 111 1.52 6.72 -14.70
C GLU A 111 0.53 6.63 -15.88
N ARG A 112 0.42 7.69 -16.67
CA ARG A 112 -0.57 7.79 -17.76
C ARG A 112 -0.25 6.95 -19.00
N GLU A 113 0.78 6.09 -18.97
CA GLU A 113 1.17 5.28 -20.13
C GLU A 113 1.38 3.81 -19.72
N LEU A 114 0.87 2.89 -20.55
CA LEU A 114 1.24 1.45 -20.65
C LEU A 114 0.52 0.33 -19.85
N SER A 115 -0.72 0.51 -19.35
CA SER A 115 -1.59 -0.67 -19.24
C SER A 115 -3.07 -0.36 -19.43
N SER A 116 -3.56 -0.79 -20.58
CA SER A 116 -4.94 -0.74 -21.01
C SER A 116 -5.88 -1.57 -20.11
N ARG A 117 -7.10 -1.05 -19.88
CA ARG A 117 -8.36 -1.81 -19.68
C ARG A 117 -8.87 -2.22 -18.30
N LEU A 118 -8.44 -1.63 -17.17
CA LEU A 118 -9.19 -1.77 -15.91
C LEU A 118 -9.21 -0.47 -15.10
N LEU A 119 -10.09 0.47 -15.48
CA LEU A 119 -10.48 1.60 -14.61
C LEU A 119 -11.43 1.11 -13.50
N ILE A 120 -10.97 0.15 -12.70
CA ILE A 120 -11.53 -0.07 -11.36
C ILE A 120 -10.94 1.08 -10.54
N GLY A 121 -11.78 2.07 -10.26
CA GLY A 121 -11.46 3.41 -9.73
C GLY A 121 -10.07 3.62 -9.12
N ASN A 122 -9.34 4.62 -9.62
CA ASN A 122 -8.02 5.04 -9.15
C ASN A 122 -7.93 4.95 -7.61
N VAL A 123 -7.13 3.99 -7.11
CA VAL A 123 -6.96 3.72 -5.67
C VAL A 123 -6.53 4.98 -4.96
N ALA A 124 -5.51 5.69 -5.48
CA ALA A 124 -5.07 6.98 -4.95
C ALA A 124 -6.21 7.98 -4.89
N ALA A 125 -6.99 8.16 -5.96
CA ALA A 125 -8.13 9.09 -5.96
C ALA A 125 -9.23 8.71 -4.94
N THR A 126 -9.42 7.42 -4.68
CA THR A 126 -10.38 6.95 -3.68
C THR A 126 -9.86 7.17 -2.27
N VAL A 127 -8.59 6.83 -2.02
CA VAL A 127 -7.90 7.05 -0.75
C VAL A 127 -7.86 8.54 -0.42
N THR A 128 -7.47 9.42 -1.35
CA THR A 128 -7.48 10.88 -1.14
C THR A 128 -8.86 11.40 -0.73
N ARG A 129 -9.94 10.84 -1.29
CA ARG A 129 -11.31 11.28 -0.98
C ARG A 129 -11.84 10.73 0.34
N GLN A 130 -11.39 9.55 0.77
CA GLN A 130 -12.00 8.80 1.87
C GLN A 130 -11.09 8.65 3.10
N SER A 131 -9.82 9.00 2.99
CA SER A 131 -8.84 8.86 4.07
C SER A 131 -9.24 9.70 5.30
N PRO A 132 -9.11 9.15 6.52
CA PRO A 132 -9.29 9.90 7.76
C PRO A 132 -8.12 10.87 8.04
N VAL A 133 -7.01 10.74 7.32
CA VAL A 133 -5.77 11.50 7.49
C VAL A 133 -5.32 12.11 6.16
N PRO A 134 -4.45 13.13 6.18
CA PRO A 134 -3.89 13.71 4.95
C PRO A 134 -3.31 12.64 4.01
N VAL A 135 -3.40 12.91 2.71
CA VAL A 135 -2.88 12.02 1.66
C VAL A 135 -1.99 12.81 0.72
N THR A 136 -0.75 12.36 0.56
CA THR A 136 0.16 12.84 -0.48
C THR A 136 0.14 11.87 -1.64
N VAL A 137 -0.13 12.39 -2.85
CA VAL A 137 -0.08 11.61 -4.08
C VAL A 137 1.20 11.96 -4.83
N VAL A 138 2.03 10.96 -5.09
CA VAL A 138 3.30 11.09 -5.82
C VAL A 138 3.04 10.72 -7.29
N GLY A 139 3.60 11.46 -8.24
CA GLY A 139 3.35 11.29 -9.68
C GLY A 139 4.61 11.49 -10.51
#